data_AF-A0A7C9CQ03-F1
#
_entry.id   AF-A0A7C9CQ03-F1
#
_cell.length_a   1.000
_cell.length_b   1.000
_cell.length_c   1.000
_cell.angle_alpha   90.00
_cell.angle_beta   90.00
_cell.angle_gamma   90.00
#
_symmetry.space_group_name_H-M   'P 1'
#
loop_
_entity.id
_entity.type
_entity.pdbx_description
1 polymer ?
#
loop_
_entity_poly.entity_id
_entity_poly.type
_entity_poly.pdbx_seq_one_letter_code
_entity_poly.pdbx_strand_id
1 'polypeptide(L)'
;NDRPKLSPATHTILKSSCSSTRYPDLCYNAIASAPSHMVQKISSQKDVIELSLNLTTTVVEHNFFTVEKLIKTRSHNLTLRERNALHDCLETIDDTLDELRQAIQDLENYPSNSNNNNESNNKKTKPSYKSLKDYADDIKTLVSSAITNQETCLDGFSHDDADRHVRAALERGQVHVDKMCCNALAMIKNLTDADIMAATTEASKDDHVSKRRLYDEDGWPRWMSSGDRRMLQQGPTKPDAVVAADGSGDHRTIKKAVEAAPMKSKKRYVILIKAGVYKENVVVHKHKMNLMFVGEGRSKTIITGSKNVVDGSTTYDSATVAIVGEGFLARDLTFQNTAGPSKHQAVALRVGADLSAFYQCDILAYQDTLYVH
;
A
#
# COMPACT_ATOMS: atom_id res chain seq x y z
N ASN A 1 -19.10 -35.17 -6.32
CA ASN A 1 -17.90 -34.85 -7.12
C ASN A 1 -18.29 -34.52 -8.56
N ASP A 2 -19.02 -33.43 -8.76
CA ASP A 2 -19.22 -32.86 -10.10
C ASP A 2 -18.30 -31.64 -10.20
N ARG A 3 -17.19 -31.77 -10.95
CA ARG A 3 -16.47 -30.58 -11.37
C ARG A 3 -17.39 -29.78 -12.30
N PRO A 4 -17.48 -28.45 -12.17
CA PRO A 4 -18.26 -27.64 -13.09
C PRO A 4 -17.82 -27.93 -14.54
N LYS A 5 -18.72 -28.39 -15.40
CA LYS A 5 -18.43 -28.49 -16.84
C LYS A 5 -18.40 -27.07 -17.40
N LEU A 6 -17.20 -26.54 -17.63
CA LEU A 6 -17.01 -25.25 -18.29
C LEU A 6 -17.58 -25.31 -19.72
N SER A 7 -18.21 -24.21 -20.15
CA SER A 7 -18.57 -24.06 -21.57
C SER A 7 -17.30 -24.01 -22.44
N PRO A 8 -17.33 -24.46 -23.71
CA PRO A 8 -16.17 -24.35 -24.60
C PRO A 8 -15.65 -22.91 -24.75
N ALA A 9 -16.56 -21.93 -24.77
CA ALA A 9 -16.21 -20.51 -24.84
C ALA A 9 -15.47 -20.06 -23.58
N THR A 10 -16.02 -20.35 -22.39
CA THR A 10 -15.38 -20.03 -21.11
C THR A 10 -14.02 -20.71 -20.97
N HIS A 11 -13.90 -21.97 -21.37
CA HIS A 11 -12.63 -22.70 -21.36
C HIS A 11 -11.57 -22.01 -22.20
N THR A 12 -11.94 -21.53 -23.40
CA THR A 12 -11.02 -20.84 -24.31
C THR A 12 -10.55 -19.51 -23.73
N ILE A 13 -11.46 -18.69 -23.20
CA ILE A 13 -11.14 -17.40 -22.55
C ILE A 13 -10.20 -17.63 -21.37
N LEU A 14 -10.56 -18.56 -20.47
CA LEU A 14 -9.77 -18.85 -19.28
C LEU A 14 -8.36 -19.35 -19.64
N LYS A 15 -8.25 -20.28 -20.59
CA LYS A 15 -6.96 -20.80 -21.04
C LYS A 15 -6.08 -19.71 -21.66
N SER A 16 -6.67 -18.84 -22.48
CA SER A 16 -5.97 -17.71 -23.08
C SER A 16 -5.45 -16.75 -22.01
N SER A 17 -6.32 -16.31 -21.10
CA SER A 17 -5.95 -15.38 -20.01
C SER A 17 -4.82 -15.93 -19.14
N CYS A 18 -4.93 -17.19 -18.69
CA CYS A 18 -3.95 -17.81 -17.80
C CYS A 18 -2.62 -18.16 -18.48
N SER A 19 -2.58 -18.34 -19.81
CA SER A 19 -1.37 -18.76 -20.54
C SER A 19 -0.19 -17.78 -20.41
N SER A 20 -0.49 -16.50 -20.21
CA SER A 20 0.50 -15.42 -20.08
C SER A 20 0.97 -15.17 -18.63
N THR A 21 0.49 -15.97 -17.68
CA THR A 21 0.77 -15.79 -16.25
C THR A 21 2.00 -16.55 -15.79
N ARG A 22 2.58 -16.17 -14.63
CA ARG A 22 3.76 -16.84 -14.05
C ARG A 22 3.47 -18.28 -13.60
N TYR A 23 2.24 -18.54 -13.16
CA TYR A 23 1.78 -19.85 -12.69
C TYR A 23 0.49 -20.27 -13.44
N PRO A 24 0.56 -20.64 -14.73
CA PRO A 24 -0.62 -20.88 -15.57
C PRO A 24 -1.55 -21.96 -15.05
N ASP A 25 -1.01 -23.08 -14.55
CA ASP A 25 -1.80 -24.18 -14.00
C ASP A 25 -2.54 -23.75 -12.73
N LEU A 26 -1.92 -22.94 -11.89
CA LEU A 26 -2.55 -22.39 -10.69
C LEU A 26 -3.70 -21.45 -11.07
N CYS A 27 -3.46 -20.54 -12.00
CA CYS A 27 -4.48 -19.61 -12.53
C CYS A 27 -5.70 -20.38 -13.05
N TYR A 28 -5.46 -21.34 -13.94
CA TYR A 28 -6.53 -22.12 -14.56
C TYR A 28 -7.30 -22.94 -13.53
N ASN A 29 -6.59 -23.71 -12.69
CA ASN A 29 -7.23 -24.63 -11.75
C ASN A 29 -7.99 -23.90 -10.64
N ALA A 30 -7.49 -22.76 -10.15
CA ALA A 30 -8.19 -21.97 -9.14
C ALA A 30 -9.55 -21.49 -9.66
N ILE A 31 -9.58 -20.93 -10.87
CA ILE A 31 -10.80 -20.40 -11.48
C ILE A 31 -11.74 -21.52 -11.94
N ALA A 32 -11.21 -22.58 -12.55
CA ALA A 32 -12.01 -23.73 -12.99
C ALA A 32 -12.67 -24.50 -11.83
N SER A 33 -12.11 -24.38 -10.62
CA SER A 33 -12.66 -25.01 -9.41
C SER A 33 -13.62 -24.10 -8.63
N ALA A 34 -13.82 -22.85 -9.08
CA ALA A 34 -14.77 -21.94 -8.45
C ALA A 34 -16.22 -22.42 -8.63
N PRO A 35 -17.17 -21.97 -7.78
CA PRO A 35 -18.57 -22.34 -7.91
C PRO A 35 -19.14 -22.07 -9.31
N SER A 36 -19.93 -23.01 -9.84
CA SER A 36 -20.40 -22.99 -11.24
C SER A 36 -21.07 -21.66 -11.65
N HIS A 37 -21.81 -21.03 -10.74
CA HIS A 37 -22.51 -19.78 -10.99
C HIS A 37 -21.58 -18.56 -11.19
N MET A 38 -20.32 -18.64 -10.72
CA MET A 38 -19.30 -17.61 -10.96
C MET A 38 -18.61 -17.87 -12.29
N VAL A 39 -18.23 -19.12 -12.55
CA VAL A 39 -17.53 -19.53 -13.78
C VAL A 39 -18.40 -19.31 -15.02
N GLN A 40 -19.72 -19.51 -14.91
CA GLN A 40 -20.66 -19.26 -16.02
C GLN A 40 -20.82 -17.79 -16.41
N LYS A 41 -20.45 -16.84 -15.53
CA LYS A 41 -20.51 -15.40 -15.84
C LYS A 41 -19.31 -14.92 -16.66
N ILE A 42 -18.26 -15.73 -16.77
CA ILE A 42 -17.06 -15.36 -17.50
C ILE A 42 -17.37 -15.27 -18.99
N SER A 43 -17.29 -14.04 -19.50
CA SER A 43 -17.51 -13.65 -20.90
C SER A 43 -16.31 -12.88 -21.48
N SER A 44 -15.42 -12.38 -20.63
CA SER A 44 -14.28 -11.55 -21.02
C SER A 44 -13.02 -11.85 -20.20
N GLN A 45 -11.85 -11.36 -20.65
CA GLN A 45 -10.61 -11.40 -19.87
C GLN A 45 -10.73 -10.60 -18.56
N LYS A 46 -11.49 -9.50 -18.56
CA LYS A 46 -11.78 -8.70 -17.36
C LYS A 46 -12.49 -9.55 -16.29
N ASP A 47 -13.48 -10.36 -16.69
CA ASP A 47 -14.21 -11.24 -15.77
C ASP A 47 -13.30 -12.33 -15.16
N VAL A 48 -12.33 -12.83 -15.93
CA VAL A 48 -11.31 -13.78 -15.42
C VAL A 48 -10.44 -13.12 -14.35
N ILE A 49 -10.01 -11.87 -14.59
CA ILE A 49 -9.21 -11.10 -13.62
C ILE A 49 -10.02 -10.83 -12.35
N GLU A 50 -11.25 -10.35 -12.49
CA GLU A 50 -12.13 -10.04 -11.36
C GLU A 50 -12.39 -11.29 -10.49
N LEU A 51 -12.66 -12.44 -11.12
CA LEU A 51 -12.82 -13.69 -10.40
C LEU A 51 -11.49 -14.15 -9.74
N SER A 52 -10.35 -13.97 -10.42
CA SER A 52 -9.04 -14.26 -9.84
C SER A 52 -8.77 -13.43 -8.58
N LEU A 53 -9.06 -12.13 -8.62
CA LEU A 53 -8.90 -11.24 -7.47
C LEU A 53 -9.84 -11.63 -6.33
N ASN A 54 -11.13 -11.89 -6.63
CA ASN A 54 -12.09 -12.33 -5.61
C ASN A 54 -11.69 -13.64 -4.92
N LEU A 55 -11.24 -14.64 -5.69
CA LEU A 55 -10.73 -15.89 -5.12
C LEU A 55 -9.49 -15.65 -4.27
N THR A 56 -8.59 -14.75 -4.70
CA THR A 56 -7.41 -14.36 -3.93
C THR A 56 -7.83 -13.75 -2.60
N THR A 57 -8.78 -12.80 -2.59
CA THR A 57 -9.32 -12.18 -1.37
C THR A 57 -9.84 -13.24 -0.39
N THR A 58 -10.57 -14.25 -0.85
CA THR A 58 -11.04 -15.36 0.01
C THR A 58 -9.88 -16.15 0.65
N VAL A 59 -8.80 -16.40 -0.12
CA VAL A 59 -7.61 -17.08 0.40
C VAL A 59 -6.89 -16.22 1.43
N VAL A 60 -6.79 -14.91 1.20
CA VAL A 60 -6.21 -13.94 2.14
C VAL A 60 -7.01 -13.89 3.45
N GLU A 61 -8.34 -13.87 3.38
CA GLU A 61 -9.23 -13.93 4.57
C GLU A 61 -8.98 -15.23 5.37
N HIS A 62 -8.83 -16.37 4.69
CA HIS A 62 -8.50 -17.63 5.36
C HIS A 62 -7.11 -17.58 6.04
N ASN A 63 -6.12 -16.99 5.38
CA ASN A 63 -4.79 -16.79 5.97
C ASN A 63 -4.85 -15.88 7.20
N PHE A 64 -5.63 -14.80 7.17
CA PHE A 64 -5.86 -13.93 8.32
C PHE A 64 -6.33 -14.72 9.55
N PHE A 65 -7.39 -15.54 9.38
CA PHE A 65 -7.91 -16.37 10.47
C PHE A 65 -6.91 -17.44 10.94
N THR A 66 -6.05 -17.93 10.03
CA THR A 66 -4.98 -18.87 10.38
C THR A 66 -3.96 -18.20 11.30
N VAL A 67 -3.53 -16.98 10.99
CA VAL A 67 -2.62 -16.19 11.84
C VAL A 67 -3.27 -15.87 13.18
N GLU A 68 -4.52 -15.39 13.19
CA GLU A 68 -5.26 -15.15 14.44
C GLU A 68 -5.34 -16.40 15.32
N LYS A 69 -5.63 -17.56 14.71
CA LYS A 69 -5.71 -18.82 15.43
C LYS A 69 -4.36 -19.23 16.01
N LEU A 70 -3.26 -19.01 15.29
CA LEU A 70 -1.91 -19.27 15.80
C LEU A 70 -1.59 -18.41 17.02
N ILE A 71 -1.89 -17.11 16.98
CA ILE A 71 -1.72 -16.20 18.12
C ILE A 71 -2.54 -16.69 19.33
N LYS A 72 -3.81 -17.04 19.12
CA LYS A 72 -4.72 -17.47 20.20
C LYS A 72 -4.32 -18.83 20.80
N THR A 73 -3.92 -19.79 19.97
CA THR A 73 -3.64 -21.18 20.40
C THR A 73 -2.24 -21.39 20.94
N ARG A 74 -1.27 -20.56 20.56
CA ARG A 74 0.14 -20.66 21.00
C ARG A 74 0.58 -19.50 21.87
N SER A 75 -0.34 -18.68 22.37
CA SER A 75 -0.06 -17.42 23.10
C SER A 75 1.02 -17.53 24.19
N HIS A 76 1.05 -18.66 24.91
CA HIS A 76 2.01 -18.96 25.99
C HIS A 76 3.39 -19.46 25.52
N ASN A 77 3.49 -19.96 24.29
CA ASN A 77 4.72 -20.55 23.73
C ASN A 77 5.40 -19.65 22.70
N LEU A 78 4.81 -18.50 22.39
CA LEU A 78 5.38 -17.51 21.47
C LEU A 78 6.33 -16.59 22.23
N THR A 79 7.53 -16.41 21.70
CA THR A 79 8.45 -15.35 22.11
C THR A 79 7.82 -13.97 21.84
N LEU A 80 8.38 -12.92 22.47
CA LEU A 80 7.94 -11.56 22.21
C LEU A 80 8.10 -11.19 20.72
N ARG A 81 9.21 -11.59 20.11
CA ARG A 81 9.51 -11.37 18.69
C ARG A 81 8.48 -12.04 17.79
N GLU A 82 8.22 -13.34 17.99
CA GLU A 82 7.21 -14.07 17.19
C GLU A 82 5.82 -13.46 17.34
N ARG A 83 5.46 -13.02 18.55
CA ARG A 83 4.18 -12.34 18.78
C ARG A 83 4.11 -11.04 17.98
N ASN A 84 5.17 -10.22 17.99
CA ASN A 84 5.21 -8.98 17.22
C ASN A 84 5.14 -9.26 15.70
N ALA A 85 5.93 -10.21 15.20
CA ALA A 85 5.90 -10.64 13.80
C ALA A 85 4.52 -11.15 13.35
N LEU A 86 3.79 -11.86 14.22
CA LEU A 86 2.42 -12.28 13.93
C LEU A 86 1.45 -11.09 13.86
N HIS A 87 1.63 -10.04 14.66
CA HIS A 87 0.82 -8.81 14.56
C HIS A 87 1.16 -8.01 13.31
N ASP A 88 2.45 -7.91 12.95
CA ASP A 88 2.88 -7.30 11.68
C ASP A 88 2.29 -8.06 10.48
N CYS A 89 2.25 -9.40 10.56
CA CYS A 89 1.61 -10.22 9.55
C CYS A 89 0.09 -9.98 9.47
N LEU A 90 -0.61 -9.80 10.60
CA LEU A 90 -2.03 -9.43 10.57
C LEU A 90 -2.26 -8.06 9.94
N GLU A 91 -1.39 -7.07 10.22
CA GLU A 91 -1.47 -5.73 9.63
C GLU A 91 -1.30 -5.80 8.11
N THR A 92 -0.24 -6.47 7.63
CA THR A 92 0.03 -6.61 6.19
C THR A 92 -1.03 -7.44 5.45
N ILE A 93 -1.63 -8.44 6.10
CA ILE A 93 -2.78 -9.18 5.53
C ILE A 93 -4.04 -8.29 5.46
N ASP A 94 -4.31 -7.49 6.48
CA ASP A 94 -5.44 -6.54 6.48
C ASP A 94 -5.27 -5.49 5.37
N ASP A 95 -4.05 -4.98 5.19
CA ASP A 95 -3.72 -4.06 4.09
C ASP A 95 -3.85 -4.74 2.72
N THR A 96 -3.43 -6.00 2.59
CA THR A 96 -3.65 -6.81 1.37
C THR A 96 -5.13 -6.92 1.03
N LEU A 97 -6.01 -7.10 2.02
CA LEU A 97 -7.45 -7.19 1.77
C LEU A 97 -8.02 -5.86 1.25
N ASP A 98 -7.58 -4.74 1.82
CA ASP A 98 -8.00 -3.41 1.36
C ASP A 98 -7.50 -3.14 -0.06
N GLU A 99 -6.24 -3.47 -0.36
CA GLU A 99 -5.63 -3.32 -1.69
C GLU A 99 -6.34 -4.15 -2.76
N LEU A 100 -6.62 -5.42 -2.49
CA LEU A 100 -7.32 -6.29 -3.43
C LEU A 100 -8.76 -5.83 -3.67
N ARG A 101 -9.46 -5.38 -2.63
CA ARG A 101 -10.82 -4.82 -2.75
C ARG A 101 -10.83 -3.52 -3.55
N GLN A 102 -9.84 -2.64 -3.34
CA GLN A 102 -9.69 -1.43 -4.14
C GLN A 102 -9.33 -1.76 -5.60
N ALA A 103 -8.46 -2.74 -5.83
CA ALA A 103 -8.10 -3.19 -7.17
C ALA A 103 -9.31 -3.73 -7.95
N ILE A 104 -10.21 -4.46 -7.28
CA ILE A 104 -11.48 -4.91 -7.86
C ILE A 104 -12.37 -3.72 -8.23
N GLN A 105 -12.54 -2.74 -7.33
CA GLN A 105 -13.34 -1.54 -7.61
C GLN A 105 -12.75 -0.71 -8.76
N ASP A 106 -11.44 -0.54 -8.80
CA ASP A 106 -10.76 0.19 -9.88
C ASP A 106 -10.87 -0.58 -11.20
N LEU A 107 -10.83 -1.92 -11.16
CA LEU A 107 -11.10 -2.77 -12.33
C LEU A 107 -12.54 -2.65 -12.81
N GLU A 108 -13.54 -2.65 -11.93
CA GLU A 108 -14.95 -2.43 -12.30
C GLU A 108 -15.13 -1.11 -13.06
N ASN A 109 -14.52 -0.03 -12.53
CA ASN A 109 -14.54 1.31 -13.11
C ASN A 109 -13.60 1.49 -14.31
N TYR A 110 -12.72 0.52 -14.58
CA TYR A 110 -11.77 0.57 -15.69
C TYR A 110 -12.53 0.67 -17.03
N PRO A 111 -12.30 1.74 -17.82
CA PRO A 111 -13.02 1.96 -19.07
C PRO A 111 -12.72 0.86 -20.09
N SER A 112 -13.73 0.11 -20.49
CA SER A 112 -13.65 -0.73 -21.69
C SER A 112 -13.86 0.16 -22.93
N ASN A 113 -13.06 -0.01 -23.98
CA ASN A 113 -13.09 0.75 -25.26
C ASN A 113 -14.45 0.77 -26.01
N SER A 114 -15.55 0.31 -25.41
CA SER A 114 -16.85 0.15 -26.07
C SER A 114 -17.78 1.37 -26.02
N ASN A 115 -17.48 2.48 -25.32
CA ASN A 115 -18.44 3.59 -25.15
C ASN A 115 -17.82 5.01 -25.13
N ASN A 116 -16.87 5.31 -26.02
CA ASN A 116 -16.37 6.68 -26.21
C ASN A 116 -17.27 7.53 -27.12
N ASN A 117 -18.55 7.69 -26.80
CA ASN A 117 -19.47 8.58 -27.53
C ASN A 117 -20.36 9.43 -26.61
N ASN A 118 -19.89 9.82 -25.42
CA ASN A 118 -20.57 10.86 -24.64
C ASN A 118 -19.55 11.87 -24.07
N GLU A 119 -18.90 12.57 -24.98
CA GLU A 119 -18.16 13.79 -24.68
C GLU A 119 -19.16 14.91 -24.37
N SER A 120 -19.69 14.93 -23.16
CA SER A 120 -20.53 16.03 -22.68
C SER A 120 -19.68 17.12 -22.05
N ASN A 121 -19.46 18.17 -22.85
CA ASN A 121 -18.96 19.48 -22.48
C ASN A 121 -19.62 20.02 -21.19
N ASN A 122 -18.96 19.85 -20.04
CA ASN A 122 -19.23 20.70 -18.88
C ASN A 122 -17.97 20.96 -18.05
N LYS A 123 -17.19 21.95 -18.53
CA LYS A 123 -15.83 22.29 -18.09
C LYS A 123 -15.77 23.14 -16.81
N LYS A 124 -16.76 23.05 -15.92
CA LYS A 124 -16.73 23.79 -14.65
C LYS A 124 -17.18 22.86 -13.52
N THR A 125 -16.25 22.62 -12.59
CA THR A 125 -16.37 21.91 -11.31
C THR A 125 -16.65 20.40 -11.39
N LYS A 126 -15.60 19.55 -11.36
CA LYS A 126 -15.64 18.14 -10.90
C LYS A 126 -14.22 17.54 -10.75
N PRO A 127 -14.04 16.54 -9.85
CA PRO A 127 -12.74 16.01 -9.44
C PRO A 127 -12.05 15.30 -10.62
N SER A 128 -10.72 15.33 -10.63
CA SER A 128 -9.85 14.75 -11.66
C SER A 128 -10.35 13.39 -12.15
N TYR A 129 -10.83 13.30 -13.39
CA TYR A 129 -11.19 12.03 -14.01
C TYR A 129 -9.90 11.21 -14.19
N LYS A 130 -9.76 10.07 -13.51
CA LYS A 130 -8.64 9.14 -13.71
C LYS A 130 -8.63 8.70 -15.19
N SER A 131 -7.50 8.86 -15.87
CA SER A 131 -7.35 8.36 -17.25
C SER A 131 -7.26 6.84 -17.27
N LEU A 132 -7.41 6.23 -18.45
CA LEU A 132 -7.21 4.78 -18.66
C LEU A 132 -5.89 4.29 -18.06
N LYS A 133 -4.82 5.05 -18.29
CA LYS A 133 -3.49 4.75 -17.74
C LYS A 133 -3.44 4.89 -16.22
N ASP A 134 -4.13 5.85 -15.63
CA ASP A 134 -4.15 6.02 -14.18
C ASP A 134 -4.83 4.82 -13.51
N TYR A 135 -5.97 4.36 -14.02
CA TYR A 135 -6.58 3.11 -13.52
C TYR A 135 -5.65 1.91 -13.68
N ALA A 136 -4.97 1.78 -14.83
CA ALA A 136 -4.04 0.68 -15.04
C ALA A 136 -2.87 0.70 -14.04
N ASP A 137 -2.27 1.87 -13.83
CA ASP A 137 -1.14 2.06 -12.93
C ASP A 137 -1.57 1.83 -11.46
N ASP A 138 -2.77 2.30 -11.06
CA ASP A 138 -3.32 2.11 -9.71
C ASP A 138 -3.59 0.62 -9.42
N ILE A 139 -4.31 -0.10 -10.30
CA ILE A 139 -4.60 -1.53 -10.11
C ILE A 139 -3.30 -2.34 -10.06
N LYS A 140 -2.32 -2.03 -10.92
CA LYS A 140 -1.00 -2.69 -10.91
C LYS A 140 -0.27 -2.44 -9.59
N THR A 141 -0.33 -1.22 -9.07
CA THR A 141 0.31 -0.82 -7.81
C THR A 141 -0.31 -1.57 -6.63
N LEU A 142 -1.64 -1.58 -6.53
CA LEU A 142 -2.38 -2.26 -5.45
C LEU A 142 -2.08 -3.76 -5.42
N VAL A 143 -2.12 -4.44 -6.57
CA VAL A 143 -1.82 -5.89 -6.62
C VAL A 143 -0.33 -6.17 -6.38
N SER A 144 0.57 -5.25 -6.74
CA SER A 144 2.00 -5.38 -6.42
C SER A 144 2.26 -5.19 -4.92
N SER A 145 1.57 -4.25 -4.28
CA SER A 145 1.62 -4.05 -2.83
C SER A 145 1.15 -5.29 -2.07
N ALA A 146 0.05 -5.91 -2.53
CA ALA A 146 -0.46 -7.17 -1.99
C ALA A 146 0.58 -8.30 -2.00
N ILE A 147 1.47 -8.34 -3.00
CA ILE A 147 2.60 -9.28 -3.08
C ILE A 147 3.65 -8.94 -2.03
N THR A 148 4.09 -7.67 -1.96
CA THR A 148 5.06 -7.18 -0.97
C THR A 148 4.63 -7.48 0.45
N ASN A 149 3.33 -7.37 0.74
CA ASN A 149 2.75 -7.66 2.04
C ASN A 149 2.93 -9.13 2.46
N GLN A 150 2.86 -10.09 1.52
CA GLN A 150 3.07 -11.51 1.85
C GLN A 150 4.54 -11.79 2.22
N GLU A 151 5.47 -11.20 1.46
CA GLU A 151 6.90 -11.31 1.74
C GLU A 151 7.24 -10.64 3.09
N THR A 152 6.67 -9.46 3.35
CA THR A 152 6.85 -8.72 4.62
C THR A 152 6.37 -9.54 5.83
N CYS A 153 5.19 -10.19 5.72
CA CYS A 153 4.72 -11.10 6.76
C CYS A 153 5.74 -12.22 7.03
N LEU A 154 6.28 -12.85 5.97
CA LEU A 154 7.22 -13.96 6.11
C LEU A 154 8.59 -13.50 6.65
N ASP A 155 9.06 -12.33 6.25
CA ASP A 155 10.34 -11.76 6.68
C ASP A 155 10.39 -11.44 8.17
N GLY A 156 9.24 -11.21 8.80
CA GLY A 156 9.11 -11.12 10.25
C GLY A 156 9.67 -12.35 11.00
N PHE A 157 9.74 -13.50 10.32
CA PHE A 157 10.15 -14.81 10.87
C PHE A 157 11.50 -15.33 10.32
N SER A 158 12.38 -14.45 9.85
CA SER A 158 13.65 -14.83 9.21
C SER A 158 14.89 -14.74 10.11
N HIS A 159 14.75 -14.46 11.42
CA HIS A 159 15.91 -14.16 12.29
C HIS A 159 16.43 -15.38 13.06
N ASP A 160 15.58 -16.04 13.84
CA ASP A 160 16.00 -17.11 14.76
C ASP A 160 15.46 -18.50 14.37
N ASP A 161 16.09 -19.56 14.88
CA ASP A 161 15.61 -20.94 14.68
C ASP A 161 14.21 -21.18 15.27
N ALA A 162 13.82 -20.40 16.29
CA ALA A 162 12.46 -20.41 16.84
C ALA A 162 11.44 -19.94 15.79
N ASP A 163 11.75 -18.84 15.09
CA ASP A 163 10.89 -18.22 14.08
C ASP A 163 10.57 -19.18 12.92
N ARG A 164 11.49 -20.11 12.59
CA ARG A 164 11.32 -21.10 11.51
C ARG A 164 10.07 -21.96 11.67
N HIS A 165 9.69 -22.30 12.90
CA HIS A 165 8.51 -23.14 13.14
C HIS A 165 7.21 -22.39 12.86
N VAL A 166 7.16 -21.10 13.22
CA VAL A 166 6.02 -20.23 12.92
C VAL A 166 5.98 -19.94 11.42
N ARG A 167 7.14 -19.63 10.82
CA ARG A 167 7.27 -19.43 9.37
C ARG A 167 6.72 -20.62 8.58
N ALA A 168 7.12 -21.84 8.93
CA ALA A 168 6.66 -23.06 8.24
C ALA A 168 5.13 -23.25 8.31
N ALA A 169 4.46 -22.75 9.36
CA ALA A 169 3.01 -22.80 9.48
C ALA A 169 2.30 -21.79 8.56
N LEU A 170 2.95 -20.69 8.20
CA LEU A 170 2.39 -19.59 7.40
C LEU A 170 2.79 -19.65 5.93
N GLU A 171 4.01 -20.13 5.65
CA GLU A 171 4.68 -20.05 4.34
C GLU A 171 3.83 -20.58 3.19
N ARG A 172 3.20 -21.75 3.36
CA ARG A 172 2.34 -22.31 2.30
C ARG A 172 1.18 -21.38 1.93
N GLY A 173 0.54 -20.76 2.92
CA GLY A 173 -0.60 -19.86 2.70
C GLY A 173 -0.15 -18.55 2.06
N GLN A 174 0.91 -17.94 2.59
CA GLN A 174 1.47 -16.68 2.11
C GLN A 174 2.01 -16.79 0.68
N VAL A 175 2.80 -17.83 0.40
CA VAL A 175 3.30 -18.13 -0.96
C VAL A 175 2.15 -18.45 -1.92
N HIS A 176 1.06 -19.05 -1.44
CA HIS A 176 -0.09 -19.30 -2.31
C HIS A 176 -0.77 -17.99 -2.73
N VAL A 177 -0.95 -17.04 -1.80
CA VAL A 177 -1.47 -15.69 -2.11
C VAL A 177 -0.54 -14.95 -3.06
N ASP A 178 0.77 -14.92 -2.79
CA ASP A 178 1.77 -14.30 -3.69
C ASP A 178 1.59 -14.81 -5.13
N LYS A 179 1.50 -16.13 -5.31
CA LYS A 179 1.34 -16.73 -6.64
C LYS A 179 0.02 -16.35 -7.31
N MET A 180 -1.07 -16.22 -6.54
CA MET A 180 -2.36 -15.78 -7.07
C MET A 180 -2.33 -14.31 -7.46
N CYS A 181 -1.75 -13.43 -6.64
CA CYS A 181 -1.53 -12.02 -6.96
C CYS A 181 -0.63 -11.85 -8.20
N CYS A 182 0.47 -12.61 -8.30
CA CYS A 182 1.36 -12.63 -9.47
C CYS A 182 0.60 -12.97 -10.77
N ASN A 183 -0.30 -13.95 -10.72
CA ASN A 183 -1.13 -14.31 -11.86
C ASN A 183 -2.14 -13.22 -12.23
N ALA A 184 -2.83 -12.66 -11.22
CA ALA A 184 -3.76 -11.55 -11.42
C ALA A 184 -3.05 -10.34 -12.04
N LEU A 185 -1.89 -9.95 -11.50
CA LEU A 185 -1.05 -8.85 -11.99
C LEU A 185 -0.62 -9.07 -13.45
N ALA A 186 -0.21 -10.28 -13.82
CA ALA A 186 0.14 -10.61 -15.20
C ALA A 186 -1.04 -10.43 -16.16
N MET A 187 -2.24 -10.89 -15.78
CA MET A 187 -3.45 -10.72 -16.58
C MET A 187 -3.89 -9.25 -16.67
N ILE A 188 -3.83 -8.49 -15.57
CA ILE A 188 -4.09 -7.04 -15.52
C ILE A 188 -3.14 -6.31 -16.45
N LYS A 189 -1.84 -6.60 -16.36
CA LYS A 189 -0.83 -6.00 -17.22
C LYS A 189 -1.12 -6.26 -18.69
N ASN A 190 -1.43 -7.51 -19.05
CA ASN A 190 -1.71 -7.87 -20.43
C ASN A 190 -2.96 -7.14 -20.97
N LEU A 191 -4.06 -7.13 -20.20
CA LEU A 191 -5.29 -6.40 -20.56
C LEU A 191 -5.02 -4.90 -20.75
N THR A 192 -4.45 -4.28 -19.72
CA THR A 192 -4.26 -2.82 -19.70
C THR A 192 -3.24 -2.32 -20.71
N ASP A 193 -2.16 -3.06 -20.94
CA ASP A 193 -1.17 -2.69 -21.94
C ASP A 193 -1.77 -2.78 -23.36
N ALA A 194 -2.59 -3.80 -23.63
CA ALA A 194 -3.29 -3.94 -24.91
C ALA A 194 -4.28 -2.78 -25.15
N ASP A 195 -5.07 -2.42 -24.14
CA ASP A 195 -6.04 -1.31 -24.25
C ASP A 195 -5.34 0.05 -24.42
N ILE A 196 -4.25 0.29 -23.68
CA ILE A 196 -3.45 1.51 -23.82
C ILE A 196 -2.82 1.57 -25.22
N MET A 197 -2.29 0.44 -25.72
CA MET A 197 -1.76 0.37 -27.09
C MET A 197 -2.83 0.64 -28.14
N ALA A 198 -4.04 0.09 -27.99
CA ALA A 198 -5.17 0.36 -28.89
C ALA A 198 -5.54 1.85 -28.87
N ALA A 199 -5.70 2.45 -27.69
CA ALA A 199 -6.03 3.86 -27.53
C ALA A 199 -4.95 4.80 -28.12
N THR A 200 -3.67 4.47 -27.97
CA THR A 200 -2.58 5.27 -28.57
C THR A 200 -2.52 5.13 -30.09
N THR A 201 -2.86 3.96 -30.64
CA THR A 201 -2.93 3.74 -32.09
C THR A 201 -4.08 4.51 -32.73
N GLU A 202 -5.22 4.61 -32.03
CA GLU A 202 -6.36 5.45 -32.45
C GLU A 202 -6.04 6.95 -32.37
N ALA A 203 -5.35 7.39 -31.31
CA ALA A 203 -4.93 8.77 -31.12
C ALA A 203 -3.84 9.23 -32.11
N SER A 204 -3.07 8.30 -32.70
CA SER A 204 -2.00 8.61 -33.66
C SER A 204 -2.51 9.08 -35.05
N LYS A 205 -3.83 9.28 -35.21
CA LYS A 205 -4.43 9.96 -36.36
C LYS A 205 -4.60 11.48 -36.17
N ASP A 206 -4.35 11.99 -34.95
CA ASP A 206 -4.35 13.41 -34.65
C ASP A 206 -2.99 13.78 -34.01
N ASP A 207 -2.21 14.56 -34.74
CA ASP A 207 -0.82 14.89 -34.42
C ASP A 207 -0.75 15.84 -33.21
N HIS A 208 -0.76 15.32 -31.98
CA HIS A 208 -0.19 15.93 -30.76
C HIS A 208 -0.15 14.92 -29.60
N VAL A 209 0.69 13.88 -29.71
CA VAL A 209 0.93 12.95 -28.59
C VAL A 209 1.77 13.67 -27.52
N SER A 210 1.08 14.17 -26.49
CA SER A 210 1.69 14.65 -25.25
C SER A 210 2.47 13.50 -24.58
N LYS A 211 3.80 13.53 -24.71
CA LYS A 211 4.71 12.76 -23.86
C LYS A 211 4.38 13.07 -22.40
N ARG A 212 3.84 12.09 -21.67
CA ARG A 212 3.39 12.27 -20.28
C ARG A 212 4.61 12.52 -19.38
N ARG A 213 4.74 13.76 -18.90
CA ARG A 213 5.57 14.12 -17.74
C ARG A 213 4.89 13.54 -16.49
N LEU A 214 5.64 12.87 -15.60
CA LEU A 214 5.20 12.43 -14.25
C LEU A 214 4.90 13.62 -13.32
N TYR A 215 5.33 14.80 -13.76
CA TYR A 215 5.15 16.07 -13.12
C TYR A 215 4.30 16.98 -14.01
N ASP A 216 3.59 17.94 -13.41
CA ASP A 216 3.11 19.12 -14.14
C ASP A 216 4.31 19.86 -14.76
N GLU A 217 4.04 20.84 -15.62
CA GLU A 217 5.11 21.69 -16.20
C GLU A 217 5.99 22.33 -15.12
N ASP A 218 5.44 22.52 -13.91
CA ASP A 218 6.11 23.08 -12.74
C ASP A 218 6.92 22.06 -11.91
N GLY A 219 7.02 20.79 -12.32
CA GLY A 219 7.81 19.79 -11.60
C GLY A 219 7.12 19.15 -10.38
N TRP A 220 5.80 19.29 -10.24
CA TRP A 220 5.01 18.73 -9.12
C TRP A 220 4.13 17.55 -9.52
N PRO A 221 3.90 16.56 -8.64
CA PRO A 221 2.96 15.47 -8.93
C PRO A 221 1.53 16.00 -9.14
N ARG A 222 0.81 15.40 -10.10
CA ARG A 222 -0.57 15.81 -10.45
C ARG A 222 -1.56 15.64 -9.31
N TRP A 223 -1.38 14.62 -8.48
CA TRP A 223 -2.24 14.36 -7.32
C TRP A 223 -2.14 15.45 -6.27
N MET A 224 -1.01 16.17 -6.22
CA MET A 224 -0.75 17.16 -5.18
C MET A 224 -1.46 18.47 -5.48
N SER A 225 -2.35 18.87 -4.58
CA SER A 225 -3.10 20.12 -4.71
C SER A 225 -2.17 21.34 -4.69
N SER A 226 -2.59 22.44 -5.32
CA SER A 226 -1.85 23.71 -5.26
C SER A 226 -1.74 24.27 -3.83
N GLY A 227 -2.67 23.91 -2.95
CA GLY A 227 -2.59 24.20 -1.51
C GLY A 227 -1.43 23.46 -0.85
N ASP A 228 -1.33 22.14 -1.06
CA ASP A 228 -0.26 21.31 -0.51
C ASP A 228 1.12 21.72 -1.04
N ARG A 229 1.23 22.03 -2.34
CA ARG A 229 2.46 22.56 -2.95
C ARG A 229 2.94 23.83 -2.22
N ARG A 230 2.03 24.78 -1.98
CA ARG A 230 2.36 26.00 -1.21
C ARG A 230 2.78 25.68 0.22
N MET A 231 2.08 24.77 0.91
CA MET A 231 2.45 24.38 2.28
C MET A 231 3.82 23.70 2.34
N LEU A 232 4.22 22.92 1.33
CA LEU A 232 5.55 22.32 1.23
C LEU A 232 6.63 23.32 0.83
N GLN A 233 6.33 24.35 0.04
CA GLN A 233 7.32 25.35 -0.36
C GLN A 233 7.54 26.42 0.72
N GLN A 234 6.46 26.99 1.24
CA GLN A 234 6.49 28.21 2.07
C GLN A 234 6.19 27.96 3.55
N GLY A 235 5.55 26.84 3.88
CA GLY A 235 5.12 26.46 5.22
C GLY A 235 3.61 26.66 5.38
N PRO A 236 2.95 25.95 6.31
CA PRO A 236 1.55 26.21 6.62
C PRO A 236 1.39 27.59 7.29
N THR A 237 0.30 28.29 6.98
CA THR A 237 0.00 29.61 7.57
C THR A 237 -0.58 29.51 8.98
N LYS A 238 -1.27 28.42 9.30
CA LYS A 238 -1.83 28.14 10.63
C LYS A 238 -1.84 26.63 10.87
N PRO A 239 -1.28 26.14 11.99
CA PRO A 239 -1.40 24.74 12.38
C PRO A 239 -2.77 24.45 13.01
N ASP A 240 -3.23 23.21 12.87
CA ASP A 240 -4.44 22.70 13.53
C ASP A 240 -4.13 22.20 14.96
N ALA A 241 -2.89 21.76 15.21
CA ALA A 241 -2.37 21.42 16.53
C ALA A 241 -0.89 21.74 16.66
N VAL A 242 -0.45 22.07 17.88
CA VAL A 242 0.96 22.34 18.22
C VAL A 242 1.47 21.32 19.24
N VAL A 243 2.59 20.69 18.91
CA VAL A 243 3.33 19.79 19.80
C VAL A 243 4.55 20.51 20.35
N ALA A 244 4.69 20.57 21.67
CA ALA A 244 5.81 21.20 22.35
C ALA A 244 6.22 20.41 23.60
N ALA A 245 7.46 19.94 23.63
CA ALA A 245 7.97 19.13 24.76
C ALA A 245 7.98 19.92 26.09
N ASP A 246 8.14 21.25 26.03
CA ASP A 246 8.12 22.16 27.18
C ASP A 246 6.71 22.43 27.73
N GLY A 247 5.66 21.96 27.04
CA GLY A 247 4.26 22.18 27.41
C GLY A 247 3.67 23.50 26.94
N SER A 248 4.35 24.26 26.08
CA SER A 248 3.85 25.52 25.50
C SER A 248 2.86 25.33 24.33
N GLY A 249 2.57 24.10 23.94
CA GLY A 249 1.63 23.73 22.87
C GLY A 249 0.44 22.91 23.37
N ASP A 250 -0.42 22.49 22.46
CA ASP A 250 -1.63 21.70 22.74
C ASP A 250 -1.30 20.29 23.27
N HIS A 251 -0.20 19.70 22.79
CA HIS A 251 0.26 18.38 23.17
C HIS A 251 1.75 18.37 23.51
N ARG A 252 2.16 17.49 24.43
CA ARG A 252 3.57 17.27 24.78
C ARG A 252 4.28 16.24 23.90
N THR A 253 3.52 15.36 23.25
CA THR A 253 4.04 14.27 22.42
C THR A 253 3.35 14.24 21.07
N ILE A 254 4.05 13.73 20.07
CA ILE A 254 3.57 13.65 18.69
C ILE A 254 2.47 12.60 18.59
N LYS A 255 2.64 11.45 19.27
CA LYS A 255 1.63 10.39 19.34
C LYS A 255 0.27 10.91 19.80
N LYS A 256 0.22 11.77 20.81
CA LYS A 256 -1.05 12.36 21.29
C LYS A 256 -1.70 13.28 20.26
N ALA A 257 -0.91 14.07 19.53
CA ALA A 257 -1.44 14.90 18.46
C ALA A 257 -1.99 14.07 17.30
N VAL A 258 -1.31 12.98 16.92
CA VAL A 258 -1.80 12.03 15.91
C VAL A 258 -3.10 11.35 16.37
N GLU A 259 -3.17 10.91 17.62
CA GLU A 259 -4.37 10.32 18.21
C GLU A 259 -5.56 11.29 18.21
N ALA A 260 -5.32 12.57 18.52
CA ALA A 260 -6.34 13.62 18.53
C ALA A 260 -6.80 14.08 17.13
N ALA A 261 -5.97 13.88 16.09
CA ALA A 261 -6.32 14.28 14.73
C ALA A 261 -7.59 13.56 14.21
N PRO A 262 -8.41 14.19 13.37
CA PRO A 262 -9.62 13.58 12.82
C PRO A 262 -9.30 12.34 11.97
N MET A 263 -10.17 11.33 12.03
CA MET A 263 -10.09 10.16 11.14
C MET A 263 -10.75 10.48 9.78
N LYS A 264 -10.18 9.94 8.69
CA LYS A 264 -10.68 10.06 7.31
C LYS A 264 -10.97 11.49 6.89
N SER A 265 -10.11 12.42 7.32
CA SER A 265 -10.26 13.85 7.00
C SER A 265 -10.11 14.08 5.50
N LYS A 266 -11.05 14.80 4.91
CA LYS A 266 -10.95 15.29 3.51
C LYS A 266 -10.09 16.55 3.39
N LYS A 267 -9.69 17.14 4.52
CA LYS A 267 -8.86 18.35 4.59
C LYS A 267 -7.51 18.00 5.20
N ARG A 268 -6.47 18.70 4.74
CA ARG A 268 -5.14 18.72 5.34
C ARG A 268 -5.25 19.06 6.83
N TYR A 269 -4.71 18.23 7.71
CA TYR A 269 -4.60 18.49 9.15
C TYR A 269 -3.13 18.67 9.52
N VAL A 270 -2.77 19.87 9.94
CA VAL A 270 -1.38 20.31 10.14
C VAL A 270 -1.00 20.24 11.60
N ILE A 271 0.02 19.43 11.92
CA ILE A 271 0.63 19.34 13.24
C ILE A 271 1.99 20.05 13.18
N LEU A 272 2.09 21.18 13.87
CA LEU A 272 3.35 21.88 14.10
C LEU A 272 4.08 21.24 15.27
N ILE A 273 5.32 20.83 15.08
CA ILE A 273 6.17 20.19 16.07
C ILE A 273 7.32 21.14 16.37
N LYS A 274 7.29 21.77 17.54
CA LYS A 274 8.31 22.74 17.95
C LYS A 274 9.69 22.11 18.05
N ALA A 275 10.73 22.93 18.12
CA ALA A 275 12.10 22.49 18.33
C ALA A 275 12.21 21.64 19.59
N GLY A 276 12.90 20.50 19.48
CA GLY A 276 13.02 19.52 20.56
C GLY A 276 13.42 18.14 20.04
N VAL A 277 13.79 17.28 20.98
CA VAL A 277 14.07 15.87 20.73
C VAL A 277 12.93 15.04 21.31
N TYR A 278 12.17 14.40 20.44
CA TYR A 278 10.99 13.60 20.76
C TYR A 278 11.36 12.11 20.72
N LYS A 279 11.59 11.53 21.91
CA LYS A 279 11.94 10.11 22.08
C LYS A 279 10.66 9.26 22.13
N GLU A 280 10.08 8.98 20.98
CA GLU A 280 8.85 8.20 20.84
C GLU A 280 8.78 7.48 19.49
N ASN A 281 8.13 6.31 19.46
CA ASN A 281 7.73 5.65 18.23
C ASN A 281 6.31 6.09 17.84
N VAL A 282 6.14 6.57 16.61
CA VAL A 282 4.88 7.14 16.11
C VAL A 282 4.36 6.32 14.95
N VAL A 283 3.06 5.98 14.98
CA VAL A 283 2.38 5.33 13.87
C VAL A 283 1.22 6.21 13.40
N VAL A 284 1.23 6.58 12.13
CA VAL A 284 0.12 7.24 11.44
C VAL A 284 -0.68 6.18 10.71
N HIS A 285 -1.65 5.59 11.40
CA HIS A 285 -2.49 4.51 10.87
C HIS A 285 -3.30 4.94 9.64
N LYS A 286 -3.73 3.98 8.81
CA LYS A 286 -4.45 4.21 7.54
C LYS A 286 -5.66 5.13 7.63
N HIS A 287 -6.37 5.15 8.77
CA HIS A 287 -7.52 6.04 8.97
C HIS A 287 -7.15 7.50 9.26
N LYS A 288 -5.87 7.83 9.47
CA LYS A 288 -5.38 9.18 9.77
C LYS A 288 -4.90 9.86 8.47
N MET A 289 -5.81 10.01 7.53
CA MET A 289 -5.55 10.56 6.18
C MET A 289 -5.26 12.07 6.21
N ASN A 290 -4.50 12.53 5.21
CA ASN A 290 -4.20 13.94 4.97
C ASN A 290 -3.51 14.66 6.14
N LEU A 291 -2.78 13.94 6.98
CA LEU A 291 -1.93 14.55 8.02
C LEU A 291 -0.71 15.23 7.41
N MET A 292 -0.26 16.30 8.06
CA MET A 292 0.99 16.96 7.74
C MET A 292 1.79 17.27 9.00
N PHE A 293 3.03 16.80 9.04
CA PHE A 293 3.98 17.18 10.08
C PHE A 293 4.86 18.35 9.60
N VAL A 294 5.03 19.34 10.47
CA VAL A 294 5.87 20.50 10.20
C VAL A 294 6.76 20.75 11.40
N GLY A 295 8.07 20.65 11.23
CA GLY A 295 9.02 21.03 12.27
C GLY A 295 9.42 22.51 12.22
N GLU A 296 10.16 22.97 13.22
CA GLU A 296 10.79 24.31 13.25
C GLU A 296 12.19 24.31 12.60
N GLY A 297 12.54 23.23 11.90
CA GLY A 297 13.80 23.05 11.16
C GLY A 297 14.35 21.64 11.32
N ARG A 298 14.91 21.08 10.23
CA ARG A 298 15.45 19.70 10.21
C ARG A 298 16.43 19.41 11.35
N SER A 299 17.32 20.34 11.67
CA SER A 299 18.30 20.19 12.76
C SER A 299 17.77 20.54 14.16
N LYS A 300 16.51 20.96 14.29
CA LYS A 300 15.91 21.45 15.53
C LYS A 300 14.77 20.57 16.05
N THR A 301 14.00 19.98 15.14
CA THR A 301 12.89 19.09 15.47
C THR A 301 13.26 17.66 15.09
N ILE A 302 13.55 16.82 16.08
CA ILE A 302 14.06 15.46 15.88
C ILE A 302 13.10 14.47 16.53
N ILE A 303 12.56 13.53 15.74
CA ILE A 303 11.81 12.38 16.22
C ILE A 303 12.77 11.19 16.24
N THR A 304 12.95 10.56 17.40
CA THR A 304 13.98 9.53 17.57
C THR A 304 13.50 8.30 18.33
N GLY A 305 13.98 7.14 17.88
CA GLY A 305 13.78 5.83 18.49
C GLY A 305 15.03 4.96 18.39
N SER A 306 14.94 3.72 18.89
CA SER A 306 16.06 2.77 18.89
C SER A 306 15.62 1.30 18.81
N LYS A 307 14.39 1.03 18.36
CA LYS A 307 13.94 -0.35 18.09
C LYS A 307 14.79 -0.95 16.97
N ASN A 308 15.10 -2.24 17.09
CA ASN A 308 15.98 -2.94 16.16
C ASN A 308 15.78 -4.46 16.23
N VAL A 309 16.31 -5.15 15.23
CA VAL A 309 16.16 -6.61 15.10
C VAL A 309 16.88 -7.39 16.19
N VAL A 310 18.12 -7.01 16.53
CA VAL A 310 18.93 -7.70 17.54
C VAL A 310 18.24 -7.73 18.92
N ASP A 311 17.54 -6.66 19.27
CA ASP A 311 16.82 -6.53 20.55
C ASP A 311 15.37 -7.05 20.48
N GLY A 312 15.00 -7.75 19.40
CA GLY A 312 13.75 -8.52 19.31
C GLY A 312 12.58 -7.85 18.57
N SER A 313 12.78 -6.72 17.87
CA SER A 313 11.77 -6.15 16.97
C SER A 313 11.87 -6.77 15.57
N THR A 314 10.80 -6.78 14.79
CA THR A 314 10.93 -7.09 13.35
C THR A 314 11.50 -5.87 12.61
N THR A 315 11.96 -6.03 11.37
CA THR A 315 12.32 -4.87 10.54
C THR A 315 11.11 -3.93 10.38
N TYR A 316 9.91 -4.47 10.17
CA TYR A 316 8.66 -3.72 10.00
C TYR A 316 8.27 -2.89 11.23
N ASP A 317 8.32 -3.46 12.44
CA ASP A 317 8.01 -2.79 13.72
C ASP A 317 9.17 -1.94 14.27
N SER A 318 10.38 -2.06 13.70
CA SER A 318 11.54 -1.28 14.16
C SER A 318 11.46 0.22 13.85
N ALA A 319 10.50 0.63 13.00
CA ALA A 319 10.33 2.00 12.56
C ALA A 319 10.17 2.98 13.73
N THR A 320 10.99 4.04 13.74
CA THR A 320 10.77 5.18 14.65
C THR A 320 9.48 5.90 14.29
N VAL A 321 9.25 6.16 13.00
CA VAL A 321 7.97 6.64 12.49
C VAL A 321 7.48 5.74 11.36
N ALA A 322 6.25 5.25 11.48
CA ALA A 322 5.57 4.49 10.44
C ALA A 322 4.36 5.29 9.91
N ILE A 323 4.30 5.49 8.60
CA ILE A 323 3.27 6.30 7.93
C ILE A 323 2.49 5.41 6.97
N VAL A 324 1.21 5.19 7.25
CA VAL A 324 0.28 4.39 6.41
C VAL A 324 -0.92 5.22 5.96
N GLY A 325 -1.27 6.29 6.68
CA GLY A 325 -2.35 7.20 6.30
C GLY A 325 -2.09 7.93 4.97
N GLU A 326 -2.95 7.68 3.98
CA GLU A 326 -2.90 8.29 2.64
C GLU A 326 -2.76 9.82 2.69
N GLY A 327 -1.99 10.35 1.74
CA GLY A 327 -1.85 11.78 1.53
C GLY A 327 -0.87 12.43 2.50
N PHE A 328 -0.11 11.68 3.28
CA PHE A 328 0.75 12.24 4.34
C PHE A 328 1.82 13.18 3.80
N LEU A 329 2.03 14.32 4.48
CA LEU A 329 3.09 15.27 4.17
C LEU A 329 4.01 15.48 5.37
N ALA A 330 5.30 15.71 5.13
CA ALA A 330 6.21 16.17 6.16
C ALA A 330 7.18 17.23 5.64
N ARG A 331 7.52 18.19 6.51
CA ARG A 331 8.59 19.15 6.25
C ARG A 331 9.35 19.60 7.48
N ASP A 332 10.60 20.02 7.25
CA ASP A 332 11.45 20.73 8.21
C ASP A 332 11.70 19.97 9.54
N LEU A 333 11.90 18.64 9.49
CA LEU A 333 12.15 17.82 10.68
C LEU A 333 13.05 16.60 10.36
N THR A 334 13.56 15.95 11.41
CA THR A 334 14.37 14.73 11.31
C THR A 334 13.60 13.51 11.82
N PHE A 335 13.65 12.41 11.06
CA PHE A 335 13.32 11.07 11.52
C PHE A 335 14.61 10.30 11.78
N GLN A 336 14.78 9.71 12.97
CA GLN A 336 16.04 9.08 13.35
C GLN A 336 15.88 7.78 14.12
N ASN A 337 16.63 6.75 13.74
CA ASN A 337 16.84 5.57 14.58
C ASN A 337 18.30 5.51 15.05
N THR A 338 18.49 5.44 16.37
CA THR A 338 19.79 5.54 17.04
C THR A 338 20.35 4.19 17.52
N ALA A 339 19.78 3.06 17.10
CA ALA A 339 20.21 1.73 17.54
C ALA A 339 21.70 1.45 17.26
N GLY A 340 22.23 1.93 16.14
CA GLY A 340 23.62 1.73 15.75
C GLY A 340 23.85 0.51 14.84
N PRO A 341 25.05 0.40 14.22
CA PRO A 341 25.32 -0.62 13.21
C PRO A 341 25.39 -2.04 13.79
N SER A 342 25.75 -2.19 15.07
CA SER A 342 25.80 -3.48 15.76
C SER A 342 24.42 -4.07 16.07
N LYS A 343 23.34 -3.33 15.78
CA LYS A 343 21.95 -3.73 16.04
C LYS A 343 21.21 -4.20 14.79
N HIS A 344 21.92 -4.28 13.65
CA HIS A 344 21.37 -4.66 12.35
C HIS A 344 20.18 -3.79 11.93
N GLN A 345 19.12 -4.36 11.36
CA GLN A 345 17.99 -3.62 10.81
C GLN A 345 17.31 -2.76 11.89
N ALA A 346 17.21 -1.46 11.63
CA ALA A 346 16.66 -0.48 12.56
C ALA A 346 16.11 0.74 11.80
N VAL A 347 14.82 0.70 11.48
CA VAL A 347 14.18 1.66 10.57
C VAL A 347 13.97 3.02 11.25
N ALA A 348 14.34 4.11 10.56
CA ALA A 348 13.99 5.47 11.02
C ALA A 348 12.60 5.87 10.53
N LEU A 349 12.33 5.67 9.24
CA LEU A 349 11.05 6.00 8.61
C LEU A 349 10.57 4.83 7.76
N ARG A 350 9.36 4.34 8.03
CA ARG A 350 8.61 3.43 7.16
C ARG A 350 7.45 4.20 6.54
N VAL A 351 7.30 4.11 5.22
CA VAL A 351 6.21 4.76 4.49
C VAL A 351 5.53 3.71 3.62
N GLY A 352 4.27 3.42 3.93
CA GLY A 352 3.32 2.66 3.10
C GLY A 352 2.06 3.48 2.78
N ALA A 353 2.16 4.81 2.86
CA ALA A 353 1.07 5.72 2.54
C ALA A 353 1.15 6.15 1.07
N ASP A 354 0.08 5.89 0.33
CA ASP A 354 -0.08 6.43 -1.03
C ASP A 354 -0.16 7.96 -1.00
N LEU A 355 0.28 8.59 -2.09
CA LEU A 355 0.27 10.04 -2.30
C LEU A 355 0.97 10.82 -1.17
N SER A 356 2.11 10.31 -0.69
CA SER A 356 2.90 10.95 0.37
C SER A 356 4.07 11.78 -0.18
N ALA A 357 4.48 12.81 0.56
CA ALA A 357 5.65 13.62 0.19
C ALA A 357 6.41 14.21 1.39
N PHE A 358 7.73 14.31 1.24
CA PHE A 358 8.66 14.76 2.28
C PHE A 358 9.56 15.86 1.72
N TYR A 359 9.64 17.01 2.40
CA TYR A 359 10.40 18.16 1.92
C TYR A 359 11.29 18.74 3.01
N GLN A 360 12.59 18.87 2.75
CA GLN A 360 13.58 19.31 3.75
C GLN A 360 13.56 18.47 5.04
N CYS A 361 13.37 17.15 4.91
CA CYS A 361 13.49 16.22 6.02
C CYS A 361 14.86 15.54 6.03
N ASP A 362 15.34 15.22 7.22
CA ASP A 362 16.46 14.28 7.42
C ASP A 362 15.90 12.90 7.81
N ILE A 363 16.48 11.84 7.26
CA ILE A 363 16.16 10.45 7.61
C ILE A 363 17.47 9.75 7.92
N LEU A 364 17.70 9.43 9.20
CA LEU A 364 19.01 9.05 9.72
C LEU A 364 18.95 7.73 10.47
N ALA A 365 19.67 6.71 10.00
CA ALA A 365 19.97 5.49 10.75
C ALA A 365 21.23 4.82 10.17
N TYR A 366 21.38 3.51 10.43
CA TYR A 366 22.39 2.65 9.80
C TYR A 366 21.70 1.72 8.78
N GLN A 367 21.60 0.43 9.09
CA GLN A 367 20.93 -0.55 8.25
C GLN A 367 19.40 -0.29 8.23
N ASP A 368 18.81 -0.33 7.04
CA ASP A 368 17.37 -0.15 6.77
C ASP A 368 16.81 1.22 7.18
N THR A 369 17.62 2.28 6.99
CA THR A 369 17.27 3.68 7.37
C THR A 369 15.89 4.13 6.89
N LEU A 370 15.57 3.92 5.62
CA LEU A 370 14.29 4.30 5.00
C LEU A 370 13.66 3.07 4.37
N TYR A 371 12.46 2.73 4.82
CA TYR A 371 11.67 1.63 4.29
C TYR A 371 10.49 2.19 3.49
N VAL A 372 10.67 2.28 2.17
CA VAL A 372 9.59 2.59 1.20
C VAL A 372 8.80 1.31 0.94
N HIS A 373 7.90 1.00 1.87
CA HIS A 373 7.07 -0.20 1.89
C HIS A 373 5.92 -0.02 0.91
#